data_AF-A0A1Y2P9H0-F1
#
_entry.id   AF-A0A1Y2P9H0-F1
#
_cell.length_a   1.000
_cell.length_b   1.000
_cell.length_c   1.000
_cell.angle_alpha   90.00
_cell.angle_beta   90.00
_cell.angle_gamma   90.00
#
_symmetry.space_group_name_H-M   'P 1'
#
loop_
_entity.id
_entity.type
_entity.pdbx_description
1 polymer ?
#
loop_
_entity_poly.entity_id
_entity_poly.type
_entity_poly.pdbx_seq_one_letter_code
_entity_poly.pdbx_strand_id
1 'polypeptide(L)' 'MIAGNIFRWIGSLFTDFLFLPFDWLRLTLAKGNAGWWTSNAVNWIFVLILFVLLGYWMKESVRFLKEGTEDRA' A
#
# COMPACT_ATOMS: atom_id res chain seq x y z
N MET A 1 -16.42 38.10 4.68
CA MET A 1 -15.17 37.54 4.10
C MET A 1 -14.08 37.59 5.16
N ILE A 2 -13.61 36.46 5.66
CA ILE A 2 -12.38 36.42 6.45
C ILE A 2 -11.33 35.77 5.54
N ALA A 3 -10.53 36.61 4.89
CA ALA A 3 -9.42 36.20 4.04
C ALA A 3 -8.29 35.51 4.83
N GLY A 4 -8.32 35.55 6.17
CA GLY A 4 -7.38 34.90 7.07
C GLY A 4 -8.05 33.91 8.04
N ASN A 5 -8.94 33.05 7.55
CA ASN A 5 -9.53 32.01 8.40
C ASN A 5 -8.58 30.81 8.43
N ILE A 6 -8.20 30.35 9.62
CA ILE A 6 -7.24 29.24 9.80
C ILE A 6 -7.61 28.00 8.99
N PHE A 7 -8.91 27.75 8.80
CA PHE A 7 -9.43 26.65 7.99
C PHE A 7 -9.08 26.76 6.49
N ARG A 8 -8.96 27.96 5.93
CA ARG A 8 -8.52 28.16 4.54
C ARG A 8 -7.03 27.86 4.37
N TRP A 9 -6.22 28.30 5.33
CA TRP A 9 -4.78 28.02 5.35
C TRP A 9 -4.49 26.53 5.51
N ILE A 10 -5.23 25.86 6.40
CA ILE A 10 -5.17 24.41 6.52
C ILE A 10 -5.59 23.77 5.19
N GLY A 11 -6.70 24.21 4.59
CA GLY A 11 -7.14 23.74 3.27
C GLY A 11 -6.04 23.82 2.22
N SER A 12 -5.48 25.00 1.99
CA SER A 12 -4.42 25.21 0.99
C SER A 12 -3.14 24.45 1.32
N LEU A 13 -2.77 24.33 2.60
CA LEU A 13 -1.60 23.53 3.01
C LEU A 13 -1.77 22.08 2.56
N PHE A 14 -2.95 21.50 2.74
CA PHE A 14 -3.19 20.12 2.33
C PHE A 14 -3.39 19.98 0.83
N THR A 15 -4.29 20.74 0.20
CA THR A 15 -4.63 20.55 -1.22
C THR A 15 -3.56 21.05 -2.17
N ASP A 16 -2.96 22.19 -1.87
CA ASP A 16 -2.09 22.88 -2.83
C ASP A 16 -0.62 22.50 -2.64
N PHE A 17 -0.26 22.00 -1.44
CA PHE A 17 1.12 21.62 -1.11
C PHE A 17 1.28 20.14 -0.75
N LEU A 18 0.69 19.67 0.36
CA LEU A 18 0.93 18.30 0.84
C LEU A 18 0.36 17.23 -0.09
N PHE A 19 -0.70 17.52 -0.83
CA PHE A 19 -1.34 16.58 -1.76
C PHE A 19 -0.76 16.62 -3.17
N LEU A 20 0.11 17.59 -3.48
CA LEU A 20 0.77 17.68 -4.77
C LEU A 20 1.43 16.36 -5.23
N PRO A 21 2.18 15.61 -4.39
CA PRO A 21 2.72 14.30 -4.80
C PRO A 21 1.63 13.26 -5.06
N PHE A 22 0.53 13.26 -4.29
CA PHE A 22 -0.58 12.33 -4.48
C PHE A 22 -1.37 12.65 -5.76
N ASP A 23 -1.57 13.93 -6.06
CA ASP A 23 -2.20 14.38 -7.29
C ASP A 23 -1.33 14.05 -8.51
N TRP A 24 -0.02 14.22 -8.42
CA TRP A 24 0.90 13.77 -9.46
C TRP A 24 0.80 12.25 -9.69
N LEU A 25 0.77 11.46 -8.61
CA LEU A 25 0.67 10.00 -8.70
C LEU A 25 -0.65 9.56 -9.37
N ARG A 26 -1.77 10.22 -9.04
CA ARG A 26 -3.10 9.85 -9.58
C ARG A 26 -3.40 10.44 -10.96
N LEU A 27 -2.96 11.66 -11.25
CA LEU A 27 -3.35 12.41 -12.46
C LEU A 27 -2.30 12.31 -13.56
N THR A 28 -1.03 12.11 -13.21
CA THR A 28 0.07 12.05 -14.17
C THR A 28 0.59 10.62 -14.28
N LEU A 29 1.15 10.07 -13.20
CA LEU A 29 1.82 8.77 -13.25
C LEU A 29 0.86 7.64 -13.62
N ALA A 30 -0.30 7.56 -12.95
CA ALA A 30 -1.29 6.51 -13.20
C ALA A 30 -1.88 6.54 -14.63
N LYS A 31 -1.88 7.70 -15.29
CA LYS A 31 -2.42 7.87 -16.66
C LYS A 31 -1.37 7.68 -17.77
N GLY A 32 -0.09 7.55 -17.42
CA GLY A 32 0.98 7.28 -18.39
C GLY A 32 0.98 5.83 -18.90
N ASN A 33 1.91 5.52 -19.80
CA ASN A 33 2.14 4.15 -20.26
C ASN A 33 2.60 3.26 -19.09
N ALA A 34 1.98 2.09 -18.94
CA ALA A 34 2.13 1.23 -17.76
C ALA A 34 1.86 1.95 -16.42
N GLY A 35 1.10 3.06 -16.44
CA GLY A 35 0.86 3.93 -15.30
C GLY A 35 0.14 3.23 -14.15
N TRP A 36 -0.88 2.40 -14.45
CA TRP A 36 -1.58 1.60 -13.45
C TRP A 36 -0.64 0.63 -12.71
N TRP A 37 0.29 -0.01 -13.43
CA TRP A 37 1.25 -0.93 -12.83
C TRP A 37 2.23 -0.20 -11.93
N THR A 38 2.77 0.92 -12.42
CA THR A 38 3.80 1.70 -11.73
C THR A 38 3.23 2.42 -10.51
N SER A 39 2.03 2.98 -10.59
CA SER A 39 1.36 3.63 -9.45
C SER A 39 0.98 2.64 -8.34
N ASN A 40 0.88 1.35 -8.65
CA ASN A 40 0.60 0.27 -7.71
C ASN A 40 1.84 -0.55 -7.32
N ALA A 41 3.07 -0.10 -7.64
CA ALA A 41 4.28 -0.88 -7.37
C ALA A 41 4.43 -1.30 -5.90
N VAL A 42 4.05 -0.44 -4.95
CA VAL A 42 4.07 -0.76 -3.51
C VAL A 42 3.06 -1.86 -3.17
N ASN A 43 1.87 -1.83 -3.78
CA ASN A 43 0.86 -2.89 -3.59
C ASN A 43 1.38 -4.23 -4.13
N TRP A 44 2.06 -4.22 -5.27
CA TRP A 44 2.70 -5.42 -5.82
C TRP A 44 3.77 -5.99 -4.89
N ILE A 45 4.56 -5.13 -4.23
CA ILE A 45 5.54 -5.56 -3.22
C ILE A 45 4.85 -6.24 -2.04
N PHE A 46 3.75 -5.67 -1.52
CA PHE A 46 3.00 -6.31 -0.42
C PHE A 46 2.39 -7.64 -0.83
N VAL A 47 1.85 -7.75 -2.04
CA VAL A 47 1.34 -9.02 -2.58
C VAL A 47 2.46 -10.06 -2.69
N LEU A 48 3.65 -9.67 -3.15
CA LEU A 48 4.82 -10.56 -3.20
C LEU A 48 5.22 -11.05 -1.80
N ILE A 49 5.31 -10.15 -0.83
CA ILE A 49 5.64 -10.49 0.56
C ILE A 49 4.60 -11.46 1.13
N LEU A 50 3.32 -11.20 0.89
CA LEU A 50 2.23 -12.08 1.32
C LEU A 50 2.42 -13.50 0.75
N PHE A 51 2.72 -13.64 -0.54
CA PHE A 51 2.94 -14.95 -1.14
C PHE A 51 4.16 -15.68 -0.56
N VAL A 52 5.25 -14.96 -0.25
CA VAL A 52 6.42 -15.56 0.39
C VAL A 52 6.09 -16.06 1.79
N LEU A 53 5.43 -15.23 2.61
CA LEU A 53 5.03 -15.61 3.97
C LEU A 53 4.00 -16.74 3.96
N LEU A 54 3.04 -16.71 3.04
CA LEU A 54 2.06 -17.78 2.87
C LEU A 54 2.75 -19.09 2.46
N GLY A 55 3.67 -19.03 1.51
CA GLY A 55 4.47 -20.19 1.10
C GLY A 55 5.31 -20.78 2.24
N TYR A 56 5.95 -19.91 3.03
CA TYR A 56 6.65 -20.32 4.25
C TYR A 56 5.70 -21.00 5.23
N TRP A 57 4.55 -20.38 5.53
CA TRP A 57 3.58 -20.92 6.48
C TRP A 57 3.05 -22.28 6.04
N MET A 58 2.66 -22.44 4.77
CA MET A 58 2.20 -23.72 4.24
C MET A 58 3.26 -24.83 4.34
N LYS A 59 4.53 -24.50 4.09
CA LYS A 59 5.65 -25.44 4.26
C LYS A 59 5.80 -25.88 5.71
N GLU A 60 5.73 -24.94 6.65
CA GLU A 60 5.84 -25.24 8.09
C GLU A 60 4.66 -26.08 8.57
N SER A 61 3.42 -25.77 8.15
CA SER A 61 2.23 -26.55 8.47
C SER A 61 2.36 -28.01 8.02
N VAL A 62 2.86 -28.26 6.79
CA VAL A 62 3.12 -29.61 6.31
C VAL A 62 4.23 -30.31 7.10
N ARG A 63 5.25 -29.58 7.56
CA ARG A 63 6.33 -30.15 8.38
C ARG A 63 5.77 -30.65 9.72
N PHE A 64 5.00 -29.82 10.43
CA PHE A 64 4.42 -30.20 11.73
C PHE A 64 3.47 -31.39 11.62
N LEU A 65 2.66 -31.46 10.56
CA LEU A 65 1.80 -32.60 10.29
C LEU A 65 2.60 -33.91 10.12
N LYS A 66 3.72 -33.86 9.39
CA LYS A 66 4.58 -35.02 9.15
C LYS A 66 5.35 -35.47 10.39
N GLU A 67 5.80 -34.50 11.19
CA GLU A 67 6.54 -34.76 12.43
C GLU A 67 5.64 -35.17 13.60
N GLY A 68 4.32 -35.01 13.46
CA GLY A 68 3.35 -35.28 14.52
C GLY A 68 3.45 -34.31 15.70
N THR A 69 4.11 -33.16 15.50
CA THR A 69 4.32 -32.08 16.48
C THR A 69 3.27 -30.98 16.38
N GLU A 70 2.27 -31.17 15.53
CA GLU A 70 1.11 -30.30 15.44
C GLU A 70 0.35 -30.27 16.76
N ASP A 71 0.06 -29.06 17.25
CA ASP A 71 -0.74 -28.85 18.45
C ASP A 71 -2.17 -29.33 18.20
N ARG A 72 -2.61 -30.32 18.98
CA ARG A 72 -3.96 -30.88 18.88
C ARG A 72 -4.76 -30.34 20.06
N ALA A 73 -5.56 -29.32 19.80
CA ALA A 73 -6.58 -28.86 20.73
C ALA A 73 -7.61 -29.95 21.03
#